data_AF-A0A1X2GST2-F1
#
_entry.id   AF-A0A1X2GST2-F1
#
_cell.length_a   1.000
_cell.length_b   1.000
_cell.length_c   1.000
_cell.angle_alpha   90.00
_cell.angle_beta   90.00
_cell.angle_gamma   90.00
#
_symmetry.space_group_name_H-M   'P 1'
#
loop_
_entity.id
_entity.type
_entity.pdbx_description
1 polymer ?
#
loop_
_entity_poly.entity_id
_entity_poly.type
_entity_poly.pdbx_seq_one_letter_code
_entity_poly.pdbx_strand_id
1 'polypeptide(L)'
;MTLRTDQYHLTASIQSDIDWRIHGQPVYGPGSVIQGQVLLQVFDAQWLKSLDQIRLVFHGTERIQDDTNEVLQRRQLFGSQSKLWANKYPLLLNTEYTFPFYIEIPMIQFPPSMDICQYRCLYTISLFLDQSGCHASKPEINCPILLMPLIETSRSKSPICQRQGKFSLSTPSLDYVPNDTIPINFFLSTDQPLSVSGIQLQLQQTIRTTSGAQAQSILASDQWPLSQPPSSIALSLQLLIPDDATPSVSYSDIVTVSYRLLVRIKERRLLGYSFRQLFDLPIHIGTLGYGIRSPQDLQVYSVFRTAFDGQNSTSSDTRPLLPPPFFIREQQSHGDFLPPYDSTRLPSYEKSSCHPLQPTLVS
;
A
#
# COMPACT_ATOMS: atom_id res chain seq x y z
N MET A 1 -4.83 12.26 -16.70
CA MET A 1 -4.05 11.79 -17.87
C MET A 1 -4.84 12.09 -19.12
N THR A 2 -4.18 12.56 -20.17
CA THR A 2 -4.84 13.08 -21.38
C THR A 2 -4.16 12.52 -22.62
N LEU A 3 -4.99 12.08 -23.58
CA LEU A 3 -4.59 11.65 -24.91
C LEU A 3 -5.35 12.51 -25.92
N ARG A 4 -4.61 13.15 -26.84
CA ARG A 4 -5.19 13.94 -27.92
C ARG A 4 -4.68 13.40 -29.24
N THR A 5 -5.61 13.08 -30.14
CA THR A 5 -5.35 12.65 -31.51
C THR A 5 -6.10 13.58 -32.47
N ASP A 6 -5.92 13.38 -33.77
CA ASP A 6 -6.71 14.09 -34.79
C ASP A 6 -8.19 13.65 -34.78
N GLN A 7 -8.47 12.47 -34.23
CA GLN A 7 -9.80 11.86 -34.24
C GLN A 7 -10.62 12.18 -32.99
N TYR A 8 -9.96 12.30 -31.84
CA TYR A 8 -10.62 12.52 -30.56
C TYR A 8 -9.68 13.10 -29.50
N HIS A 9 -10.27 13.61 -28.43
CA HIS A 9 -9.61 14.01 -27.20
C HIS A 9 -10.21 13.21 -26.04
N LEU A 10 -9.34 12.52 -25.30
CA LEU A 10 -9.71 11.65 -24.19
C LEU A 10 -8.93 12.05 -22.94
N THR A 11 -9.63 12.27 -21.83
CA THR A 11 -9.01 12.55 -20.54
C THR A 11 -9.61 11.64 -19.46
N ALA A 12 -8.76 11.04 -18.64
CA ALA A 12 -9.15 10.33 -17.44
C ALA A 12 -8.58 11.05 -16.22
N SER A 13 -9.43 11.33 -15.24
CA SER A 13 -9.04 11.96 -13.97
C SER A 13 -9.58 11.17 -12.80
N ILE A 14 -8.72 10.98 -11.79
CA ILE A 14 -9.06 10.34 -10.52
C ILE A 14 -9.21 11.47 -9.51
N GLN A 15 -10.31 11.43 -8.77
CA GLN A 15 -10.63 12.35 -7.68
C GLN A 15 -10.38 11.62 -6.36
N SER A 16 -9.83 12.34 -5.39
CA SER A 16 -9.51 11.77 -4.08
C SER A 16 -9.79 12.80 -3.00
N ASP A 17 -10.74 12.44 -2.13
CA ASP A 17 -10.99 13.14 -0.87
C ASP A 17 -10.18 12.56 0.29
N ILE A 18 -9.29 11.60 -0.01
CA ILE A 18 -8.42 10.95 0.95
C ILE A 18 -7.18 11.81 1.23
N ASP A 19 -6.92 12.05 2.53
CA ASP A 19 -5.76 12.81 3.01
C ASP A 19 -4.45 12.01 2.97
N TRP A 20 -4.53 10.68 2.89
CA TRP A 20 -3.35 9.82 2.79
C TRP A 20 -2.70 9.95 1.41
N ARG A 21 -1.50 10.55 1.38
CA ARG A 21 -0.72 10.75 0.16
C ARG A 21 0.73 10.32 0.30
N ILE A 22 1.30 9.79 -0.77
CA ILE A 22 2.74 9.51 -0.92
C ILE A 22 3.22 10.28 -2.13
N HIS A 23 4.24 11.14 -1.96
CA HIS A 23 4.73 12.07 -2.98
C HIS A 23 3.60 12.89 -3.65
N GLY A 24 2.62 13.31 -2.85
CA GLY A 24 1.46 14.08 -3.33
C GLY A 24 0.39 13.27 -4.08
N GLN A 25 0.61 11.98 -4.35
CA GLN A 25 -0.36 11.10 -4.98
C GLN A 25 -1.28 10.45 -3.94
N PRO A 26 -2.59 10.33 -4.22
CA PRO A 26 -3.52 9.70 -3.30
C PRO A 26 -3.25 8.21 -3.16
N VAL A 27 -3.34 7.73 -1.92
CA VAL A 27 -3.17 6.32 -1.56
C VAL A 27 -4.53 5.73 -1.21
N TYR A 28 -4.78 4.54 -1.75
CA TYR A 28 -5.99 3.77 -1.49
C TYR A 28 -5.64 2.52 -0.69
N GLY A 29 -6.59 2.01 0.08
CA GLY A 29 -6.43 0.76 0.82
C GLY A 29 -7.68 -0.11 0.78
N PRO A 30 -7.68 -1.22 1.52
CA PRO A 30 -8.87 -2.02 1.78
C PRO A 30 -10.09 -1.16 2.15
N GLY A 31 -11.24 -1.41 1.52
CA GLY A 31 -12.48 -0.67 1.75
C GLY A 31 -12.53 0.77 1.18
N SER A 32 -11.47 1.24 0.52
CA SER A 32 -11.49 2.56 -0.12
C SER A 32 -12.35 2.58 -1.38
N VAL A 33 -12.91 3.75 -1.72
CA VAL A 33 -13.59 3.99 -2.99
C VAL A 33 -12.73 4.89 -3.87
N ILE A 34 -12.35 4.41 -5.05
CA ILE A 34 -11.71 5.21 -6.09
C ILE A 34 -12.80 5.89 -6.90
N GLN A 35 -12.74 7.21 -7.00
CA GLN A 35 -13.70 8.02 -7.75
C GLN A 35 -13.00 8.70 -8.91
N GLY A 36 -13.70 8.91 -10.02
CA GLY A 36 -13.14 9.64 -11.14
C GLY A 36 -14.12 9.87 -12.27
N GLN A 37 -13.61 10.49 -13.31
CA GLN A 37 -14.38 10.80 -14.51
C GLN A 37 -13.52 10.65 -15.77
N VAL A 38 -14.18 10.24 -16.84
CA VAL A 38 -13.64 10.18 -18.19
C VAL A 38 -14.31 11.24 -19.05
N LEU A 39 -13.51 12.09 -19.68
CA LEU A 39 -13.94 13.09 -20.66
C LEU A 39 -13.60 12.60 -22.06
N LEU A 40 -14.57 12.62 -22.97
CA LEU A 40 -14.38 12.29 -24.38
C LEU A 40 -14.96 13.40 -25.26
N GLN A 41 -14.19 13.85 -26.24
CA GLN A 41 -14.65 14.70 -27.33
C GLN A 41 -14.18 14.08 -28.65
N VAL A 42 -15.08 13.90 -29.61
CA VAL A 42 -14.78 13.24 -30.89
C VAL A 42 -14.85 14.26 -32.02
N PHE A 43 -13.85 14.26 -32.90
CA PHE A 43 -13.71 15.19 -34.02
C PHE A 43 -13.93 14.50 -35.38
N ASP A 44 -13.69 13.18 -35.45
CA ASP A 44 -13.80 12.40 -36.68
C ASP A 44 -15.12 11.59 -36.75
N ALA A 45 -15.89 11.82 -37.81
CA ALA A 45 -17.19 11.18 -38.04
C ALA A 45 -17.12 9.69 -38.40
N GLN A 46 -16.06 9.26 -39.10
CA GLN A 46 -15.88 7.86 -39.48
C GLN A 46 -15.45 7.03 -38.27
N TRP A 47 -14.53 7.57 -37.47
CA TRP A 47 -14.11 6.98 -36.22
C TRP A 47 -15.27 6.89 -35.22
N LEU A 48 -16.11 7.93 -35.13
CA LEU A 48 -17.28 7.89 -34.27
C LEU A 48 -18.25 6.76 -34.64
N LYS A 49 -18.43 6.50 -35.94
CA LYS A 49 -19.28 5.40 -36.42
C LYS A 49 -18.73 4.02 -36.11
N SER A 50 -17.41 3.87 -36.00
CA SER A 50 -16.79 2.60 -35.64
C SER A 50 -16.72 2.39 -34.13
N LEU A 51 -16.89 3.43 -33.29
CA LEU A 51 -16.87 3.29 -31.85
C LEU A 51 -18.10 2.51 -31.33
N ASP A 52 -17.84 1.40 -30.64
CA ASP A 52 -18.89 0.52 -30.09
C ASP A 52 -19.15 0.78 -28.61
N GLN A 53 -18.08 0.88 -27.81
CA GLN A 53 -18.19 1.12 -26.37
C GLN A 53 -16.96 1.80 -25.78
N ILE A 54 -17.17 2.49 -24.66
CA ILE A 54 -16.11 2.99 -23.79
C ILE A 54 -16.06 2.07 -22.58
N ARG A 55 -14.94 1.41 -22.37
CA ARG A 55 -14.76 0.42 -21.32
C ARG A 55 -13.60 0.79 -20.42
N LEU A 56 -13.82 0.69 -19.13
CA LEU A 56 -12.81 0.93 -18.11
C LEU A 56 -12.53 -0.40 -17.41
N VAL A 57 -11.25 -0.73 -17.24
CA VAL A 57 -10.78 -1.97 -16.64
C VAL A 57 -9.86 -1.62 -15.48
N PHE A 58 -10.16 -2.11 -14.29
CA PHE A 58 -9.27 -2.01 -13.15
C PHE A 58 -8.64 -3.36 -12.87
N HIS A 59 -7.32 -3.41 -12.87
CA HIS A 59 -6.59 -4.67 -12.69
C HIS A 59 -5.37 -4.49 -11.80
N GLY A 60 -5.05 -5.55 -11.07
CA GLY A 60 -3.88 -5.66 -10.21
C GLY A 60 -2.99 -6.81 -10.66
N THR A 61 -1.69 -6.57 -10.77
CA THR A 61 -0.73 -7.60 -11.19
C THR A 61 0.51 -7.56 -10.32
N GLU A 62 0.97 -8.74 -9.94
CA GLU A 62 2.21 -8.98 -9.23
C GLU A 62 3.15 -9.77 -10.15
N ARG A 63 4.42 -9.38 -10.26
CA ARG A 63 5.39 -10.08 -11.10
C ARG A 63 6.79 -10.06 -10.50
N ILE A 64 7.52 -11.15 -10.75
CA ILE A 64 8.96 -11.26 -10.53
C ILE A 64 9.64 -11.22 -11.89
N GLN A 65 10.71 -10.45 -11.99
CA GLN A 65 11.58 -10.33 -13.15
C GLN A 65 12.99 -10.72 -12.76
N ASP A 66 13.81 -11.20 -13.69
CA ASP A 66 15.23 -11.36 -13.48
C ASP A 66 16.01 -10.06 -13.77
N ASP A 67 17.35 -10.12 -13.71
CA ASP A 67 18.21 -8.97 -14.03
C ASP A 67 18.17 -8.58 -15.52
N THR A 68 17.66 -9.45 -16.39
CA THR A 68 17.46 -9.17 -17.83
C THR A 68 16.08 -8.58 -18.13
N ASN A 69 15.24 -8.39 -17.11
CA ASN A 69 13.83 -8.00 -17.17
C ASN A 69 12.89 -9.07 -17.74
N GLU A 70 13.35 -10.30 -17.93
CA GLU A 70 12.50 -11.42 -18.29
C GLU A 70 11.58 -11.78 -17.12
N VAL A 71 10.30 -12.03 -17.43
CA VAL A 71 9.27 -12.30 -16.42
C VAL A 71 9.38 -13.75 -15.97
N LEU A 72 9.91 -13.96 -14.76
CA LEU A 72 10.03 -15.29 -14.14
C LEU A 72 8.70 -15.80 -13.61
N GLN A 73 7.91 -14.90 -13.01
CA GLN A 73 6.61 -15.23 -12.44
C GLN A 73 5.66 -14.05 -12.63
N ARG A 74 4.41 -14.32 -13.00
CA ARG A 74 3.35 -13.31 -13.10
C ARG A 74 2.07 -13.85 -12.48
N ARG A 75 1.46 -13.06 -11.61
CA ARG A 75 0.16 -13.34 -10.99
C ARG A 75 -0.77 -12.16 -11.25
N GLN A 76 -1.93 -12.43 -11.82
CA GLN A 76 -2.98 -11.43 -11.88
C GLN A 76 -3.82 -11.55 -10.61
N LEU A 77 -3.83 -10.51 -9.79
CA LEU A 77 -4.57 -10.49 -8.53
C LEU A 77 -6.07 -10.38 -8.82
N PHE A 78 -6.45 -9.42 -9.67
CA PHE A 78 -7.82 -9.24 -10.11
C PHE A 78 -7.87 -8.54 -11.47
N GLY A 79 -9.06 -8.56 -12.08
CA GLY A 79 -9.41 -7.74 -13.22
C GLY A 79 -10.93 -7.56 -13.24
N SER A 80 -11.39 -6.34 -12.98
CA SER A 80 -12.79 -5.97 -13.08
C SER A 80 -12.96 -4.92 -14.17
N GLN A 81 -14.15 -4.87 -14.77
CA GLN A 81 -14.43 -3.95 -15.86
C GLN A 81 -15.83 -3.36 -15.75
N SER A 82 -15.99 -2.15 -16.29
CA SER A 82 -17.27 -1.47 -16.45
C SER A 82 -17.36 -0.84 -17.83
N LYS A 83 -18.58 -0.81 -18.38
CA LYS A 83 -18.90 -0.08 -19.59
C LYS A 83 -19.42 1.29 -19.17
N LEU A 84 -18.67 2.34 -19.52
CA LEU A 84 -19.06 3.72 -19.24
C LEU A 84 -20.06 4.23 -20.28
N TRP A 85 -19.94 3.75 -21.52
CA TRP A 85 -20.84 4.07 -22.61
C TRP A 85 -20.90 2.91 -23.60
N ALA A 86 -22.01 2.81 -24.32
CA ALA A 86 -22.20 1.90 -25.44
C ALA A 86 -23.03 2.62 -26.51
N ASN A 87 -22.88 2.21 -27.78
CA ASN A 87 -23.50 2.79 -28.98
C ASN A 87 -25.05 2.73 -29.05
N LYS A 88 -25.72 2.60 -27.89
CA LYS A 88 -27.18 2.79 -27.75
C LYS A 88 -27.55 4.27 -27.61
N TYR A 89 -26.61 5.12 -27.21
CA TYR A 89 -26.82 6.55 -27.01
C TYR A 89 -25.89 7.32 -27.94
N PRO A 90 -26.42 8.08 -28.92
CA PRO A 90 -25.59 8.73 -29.92
C PRO A 90 -24.71 9.81 -29.29
N LEU A 91 -23.42 9.74 -29.55
CA LEU A 91 -22.50 10.86 -29.31
C LEU A 91 -22.56 11.81 -30.52
N LEU A 92 -22.33 13.09 -30.28
CA LEU A 92 -22.27 14.14 -31.27
C LEU A 92 -20.82 14.59 -31.47
N LEU A 93 -20.48 14.94 -32.70
CA LEU A 93 -19.17 15.51 -33.02
C LEU A 93 -18.95 16.83 -32.28
N ASN A 94 -17.70 17.08 -31.91
CA ASN A 94 -17.25 18.29 -31.21
C ASN A 94 -17.93 18.55 -29.86
N THR A 95 -18.70 17.60 -29.34
CA THR A 95 -19.36 17.69 -28.03
C THR A 95 -18.52 16.96 -26.99
N GLU A 96 -18.31 17.59 -25.85
CA GLU A 96 -17.63 16.97 -24.71
C GLU A 96 -18.61 16.15 -23.89
N TYR A 97 -18.26 14.90 -23.62
CA TYR A 97 -19.03 13.97 -22.81
C TYR A 97 -18.26 13.61 -21.55
N THR A 98 -18.94 13.59 -20.41
CA THR A 98 -18.38 13.20 -19.11
C THR A 98 -19.01 11.89 -18.64
N PHE A 99 -18.17 10.93 -18.26
CA PHE A 99 -18.59 9.64 -17.72
C PHE A 99 -17.98 9.44 -16.34
N PRO A 100 -18.76 9.62 -15.24
CA PRO A 100 -18.28 9.34 -13.90
C PRO A 100 -18.11 7.84 -13.66
N PHE A 101 -17.21 7.47 -12.76
CA PHE A 101 -17.05 6.10 -12.30
C PHE A 101 -16.64 6.03 -10.83
N TYR A 102 -17.01 4.92 -10.19
CA TYR A 102 -16.72 4.62 -8.80
C TYR A 102 -16.31 3.15 -8.68
N ILE A 103 -15.21 2.88 -8.00
CA ILE A 103 -14.68 1.53 -7.79
C ILE A 103 -14.45 1.33 -6.30
N GLU A 104 -15.11 0.35 -5.71
CA GLU A 104 -14.87 -0.03 -4.33
C GLU A 104 -13.82 -1.14 -4.26
N ILE A 105 -12.80 -0.92 -3.43
CA ILE A 105 -11.78 -1.90 -3.08
C ILE A 105 -12.36 -2.81 -1.99
N PRO A 106 -12.33 -4.14 -2.15
CA PRO A 106 -12.84 -5.04 -1.13
C PRO A 106 -12.06 -4.89 0.18
N MET A 107 -12.60 -5.40 1.29
CA MET A 107 -11.91 -5.44 2.58
C MET A 107 -10.82 -6.53 2.61
N ILE A 108 -9.88 -6.44 1.67
CA ILE A 108 -8.80 -7.39 1.42
C ILE A 108 -7.49 -6.65 1.30
N GLN A 109 -6.52 -7.13 2.05
CA GLN A 109 -5.15 -6.64 2.05
C GLN A 109 -4.39 -7.23 0.86
N PHE A 110 -4.31 -6.46 -0.21
CA PHE A 110 -3.41 -6.72 -1.33
C PHE A 110 -1.97 -6.24 -1.02
N PRO A 111 -0.94 -6.77 -1.72
CA PRO A 111 0.42 -6.24 -1.58
C PRO A 111 0.49 -4.74 -1.90
N PRO A 112 1.40 -3.98 -1.28
CA PRO A 112 1.59 -2.58 -1.62
C PRO A 112 1.98 -2.40 -3.10
N SER A 113 1.57 -1.29 -3.71
CA SER A 113 2.14 -0.83 -4.98
C SER A 113 3.65 -0.70 -4.83
N MET A 114 4.40 -1.47 -5.62
CA MET A 114 5.86 -1.51 -5.54
C MET A 114 6.45 -1.70 -6.95
N ASP A 115 7.54 -1.00 -7.23
CA ASP A 115 8.35 -1.20 -8.42
C ASP A 115 9.83 -1.16 -8.01
N ILE A 116 10.34 -2.28 -7.50
CA ILE A 116 11.67 -2.34 -6.88
C ILE A 116 12.40 -3.60 -7.34
N CYS A 117 13.58 -3.39 -7.95
CA CYS A 117 14.48 -4.44 -8.40
C CYS A 117 13.74 -5.47 -9.29
N GLN A 118 13.70 -6.70 -8.82
CA GLN A 118 13.15 -7.87 -9.48
C GLN A 118 11.67 -8.10 -9.14
N TYR A 119 11.04 -7.25 -8.34
CA TYR A 119 9.64 -7.39 -7.94
C TYR A 119 8.82 -6.17 -8.32
N ARG A 120 7.65 -6.40 -8.93
CA ARG A 120 6.73 -5.33 -9.29
C ARG A 120 5.28 -5.73 -8.99
N CYS A 121 4.59 -4.88 -8.24
CA CYS A 121 3.16 -4.97 -7.98
C CYS A 121 2.49 -3.66 -8.43
N LEU A 122 1.67 -3.74 -9.47
CA LEU A 122 1.00 -2.60 -10.10
C LEU A 122 -0.51 -2.75 -10.05
N TYR A 123 -1.18 -1.62 -9.84
CA TYR A 123 -2.63 -1.49 -9.99
C TYR A 123 -2.91 -0.38 -10.99
N THR A 124 -3.72 -0.68 -11.98
CA THR A 124 -3.94 0.23 -13.11
C THR A 124 -5.40 0.26 -13.50
N ILE A 125 -5.92 1.47 -13.65
CA ILE A 125 -7.18 1.74 -14.36
C ILE A 125 -6.84 1.99 -15.83
N SER A 126 -7.28 1.10 -16.70
CA SER A 126 -7.07 1.16 -18.13
C SER A 126 -8.36 1.52 -18.85
N LEU A 127 -8.30 2.49 -19.76
CA LEU A 127 -9.43 2.96 -20.54
C LEU A 127 -9.30 2.48 -21.98
N PHE A 128 -10.39 1.93 -22.53
CA PHE A 128 -10.46 1.35 -23.86
C PHE A 128 -11.58 2.03 -24.65
N LEU A 129 -11.28 2.38 -25.90
CA LEU A 129 -12.23 2.82 -26.92
C LEU A 129 -12.39 1.67 -27.90
N ASP A 130 -13.34 0.77 -27.61
CA ASP A 130 -13.52 -0.45 -28.40
C ASP A 130 -14.26 -0.12 -29.71
N GLN A 131 -13.73 -0.57 -30.84
CA GLN A 131 -14.33 -0.34 -32.17
C GLN A 131 -14.92 -1.62 -32.76
N SER A 132 -16.04 -1.48 -33.48
CA SER A 132 -16.69 -2.57 -34.19
C SER A 132 -15.73 -3.23 -35.19
N GLY A 133 -15.55 -4.55 -35.09
CA GLY A 133 -14.70 -5.33 -35.98
C GLY A 133 -13.21 -5.40 -35.58
N CYS A 134 -12.80 -4.78 -34.48
CA CYS A 134 -11.46 -4.93 -33.93
C CYS A 134 -11.46 -5.98 -32.81
N HIS A 135 -10.70 -7.08 -32.98
CA HIS A 135 -10.65 -8.18 -32.01
C HIS A 135 -9.67 -7.94 -30.85
N ALA A 136 -8.78 -6.95 -30.95
CA ALA A 136 -7.78 -6.66 -29.93
C ALA A 136 -7.67 -5.15 -29.71
N SER A 137 -8.42 -4.62 -28.74
CA SER A 137 -8.25 -3.24 -28.32
C SER A 137 -7.08 -3.11 -27.34
N LYS A 138 -6.18 -2.17 -27.62
CA LYS A 138 -5.16 -1.73 -26.67
C LYS A 138 -5.77 -0.64 -25.78
N PRO A 139 -5.30 -0.51 -24.53
CA PRO A 139 -5.73 0.61 -23.70
C PRO A 139 -5.20 1.91 -24.28
N GLU A 140 -6.05 2.93 -24.33
CA GLU A 140 -5.71 4.27 -24.80
C GLU A 140 -5.05 5.07 -23.67
N ILE A 141 -5.51 4.88 -22.43
CA ILE A 141 -4.97 5.53 -21.24
C ILE A 141 -4.80 4.50 -20.12
N ASN A 142 -3.69 4.60 -19.37
CA ASN A 142 -3.41 3.79 -18.18
C ASN A 142 -3.14 4.69 -16.98
N CYS A 143 -4.05 4.72 -16.02
CA CYS A 143 -3.90 5.48 -14.77
C CYS A 143 -3.41 4.56 -13.65
N PRO A 144 -2.16 4.73 -13.18
CA PRO A 144 -1.64 3.96 -12.05
C PRO A 144 -2.37 4.35 -10.77
N ILE A 145 -2.62 3.37 -9.91
CA ILE A 145 -3.24 3.52 -8.59
C ILE A 145 -2.22 3.08 -7.53
N LEU A 146 -1.99 3.93 -6.54
CA LEU A 146 -1.23 3.57 -5.35
C LEU A 146 -2.15 2.88 -4.36
N LEU A 147 -2.02 1.55 -4.24
CA LEU A 147 -2.66 0.78 -3.18
C LEU A 147 -1.65 0.46 -2.09
N MET A 148 -2.05 0.70 -0.84
CA MET A 148 -1.27 0.34 0.33
C MET A 148 -2.11 -0.53 1.28
N PRO A 149 -1.48 -1.54 1.91
CA PRO A 149 -2.14 -2.36 2.93
C PRO A 149 -2.40 -1.54 4.20
N LEU A 150 -3.25 -2.06 5.09
CA LEU A 150 -3.45 -1.54 6.45
C LEU A 150 -2.63 -2.36 7.45
N ILE A 151 -1.41 -1.92 7.73
CA ILE A 151 -0.49 -2.62 8.62
C ILE A 151 -0.41 -1.83 9.94
N GLU A 152 -0.89 -2.46 11.01
CA GLU A 152 -0.89 -1.90 12.35
C GLU A 152 0.53 -1.67 12.87
N THR A 153 0.72 -0.58 13.60
CA THR A 153 1.93 -0.35 14.39
C THR A 153 1.58 -0.27 15.87
N SER A 154 2.48 -0.79 16.71
CA SER A 154 2.31 -0.77 18.15
C SER A 154 3.48 -0.08 18.83
N ARG A 155 3.20 0.66 19.90
CA ARG A 155 4.25 1.23 20.74
C ARG A 155 4.41 0.36 21.98
N SER A 156 5.64 -0.01 22.30
CA SER A 156 5.92 -0.74 23.53
C SER A 156 5.60 0.13 24.76
N LYS A 157 5.04 -0.49 25.80
CA LYS A 157 4.77 0.18 27.09
C LYS A 157 6.07 0.55 27.82
N SER A 158 7.14 -0.19 27.56
CA SER A 158 8.47 0.04 28.11
C SER A 158 9.52 0.07 26.99
N PRO A 159 10.56 0.91 27.10
CA PRO A 159 11.66 0.89 26.14
C PRO A 159 12.27 -0.51 26.00
N ILE A 160 12.57 -0.87 24.76
CA ILE A 160 13.29 -2.09 24.41
C ILE A 160 14.76 -1.81 24.62
N CYS A 161 15.35 -2.49 25.60
CA CYS A 161 16.75 -2.35 25.96
C CYS A 161 17.54 -3.55 25.45
N GLN A 162 18.67 -3.30 24.79
CA GLN A 162 19.64 -4.32 24.42
C GLN A 162 21.01 -3.98 25.01
N ARG A 163 21.76 -5.00 25.40
CA ARG A 163 23.12 -4.85 25.94
C ARG A 163 24.06 -5.84 25.28
N GLN A 164 25.22 -5.35 24.84
CA GLN A 164 26.29 -6.17 24.29
C GLN A 164 27.61 -5.74 24.93
N GLY A 165 28.01 -6.47 25.98
CA GLY A 165 29.16 -6.12 26.81
C GLY A 165 29.01 -4.74 27.45
N LYS A 166 29.90 -3.82 27.05
CA LYS A 166 29.99 -2.42 27.52
C LYS A 166 29.07 -1.45 26.80
N PHE A 167 28.39 -1.91 25.76
CA PHE A 167 27.43 -1.11 24.99
C PHE A 167 26.02 -1.50 25.41
N SER A 168 25.14 -0.52 25.56
CA SER A 168 23.71 -0.74 25.67
C SER A 168 22.95 0.27 24.82
N LEU A 169 21.82 -0.14 24.27
CA LEU A 169 20.91 0.75 23.56
C LEU A 169 19.51 0.60 24.17
N SER A 170 18.71 1.66 24.07
CA SER A 170 17.27 1.58 24.27
C SER A 170 16.52 2.33 23.19
N THR A 171 15.39 1.75 22.74
CA THR A 171 14.45 2.35 21.80
C THR A 171 13.03 2.18 22.32
N PRO A 172 12.10 3.14 22.15
CA PRO A 172 10.72 3.00 22.63
C PRO A 172 9.87 2.03 21.81
N SER A 173 10.26 1.71 20.57
CA SER A 173 9.46 0.87 19.65
C SER A 173 10.35 0.09 18.67
N LEU A 174 9.76 -0.92 18.03
CA LEU A 174 10.27 -1.55 16.82
C LEU A 174 9.30 -1.39 15.64
N ASP A 175 8.06 -0.96 15.91
CA ASP A 175 7.09 -0.63 14.87
C ASP A 175 7.12 0.88 14.63
N TYR A 176 7.12 1.29 13.36
CA TYR A 176 7.15 2.67 12.91
C TYR A 176 6.32 2.83 11.62
N VAL A 177 5.94 4.06 11.29
CA VAL A 177 5.37 4.40 9.98
C VAL A 177 6.36 5.25 9.16
N PRO A 178 6.19 5.37 7.82
CA PRO A 178 6.97 6.34 7.04
C PRO A 178 6.91 7.75 7.63
N ASN A 179 8.01 8.52 7.51
CA ASN A 179 8.24 9.81 8.18
C ASN A 179 8.43 9.79 9.70
N ASP A 180 8.33 8.63 10.37
CA ASP A 180 8.73 8.57 11.77
C ASP A 180 10.25 8.72 11.91
N THR A 181 10.66 9.18 13.09
CA THR A 181 12.04 9.11 13.55
C THR A 181 12.19 7.93 14.50
N ILE A 182 13.27 7.15 14.34
CA ILE A 182 13.66 6.08 15.25
C ILE A 182 14.58 6.67 16.33
N PRO A 183 14.11 6.96 17.56
CA PRO A 183 14.95 7.46 18.63
C PRO A 183 15.70 6.30 19.31
N ILE A 184 17.00 6.49 19.52
CA ILE A 184 17.90 5.53 20.16
C ILE A 184 18.68 6.22 21.26
N ASN A 185 18.53 5.76 22.50
CA ASN A 185 19.46 6.13 23.55
C ASN A 185 20.58 5.10 23.60
N PHE A 186 21.79 5.51 23.22
CA PHE A 186 22.98 4.68 23.21
C PHE A 186 23.86 5.01 24.41
N PHE A 187 24.32 3.97 25.10
CA PHE A 187 25.19 4.08 26.25
C PHE A 187 26.43 3.22 26.08
N LEU A 188 27.57 3.78 26.47
CA LEU A 188 28.85 3.10 26.56
C LEU A 188 29.41 3.32 27.96
N SER A 189 29.74 2.24 28.66
CA SER A 189 30.36 2.29 29.99
C SER A 189 31.62 1.42 29.98
N THR A 190 32.80 2.05 30.09
CA THR A 190 34.09 1.36 29.98
C THR A 190 35.12 1.99 30.92
N ASP A 191 35.80 1.15 31.69
CA ASP A 191 36.89 1.63 32.56
C ASP A 191 38.17 1.93 31.78
N GLN A 192 38.24 1.52 30.51
CA GLN A 192 39.38 1.72 29.61
C GLN A 192 38.99 2.54 28.38
N PRO A 193 39.86 3.46 27.91
CA PRO A 193 39.60 4.25 26.72
C PRO A 193 39.53 3.34 25.50
N LEU A 194 38.47 3.50 24.71
CA LEU A 194 38.28 2.73 23.49
C LEU A 194 38.64 3.56 22.27
N SER A 195 39.15 2.89 21.25
CA SER A 195 39.39 3.48 19.94
C SER A 195 38.09 3.69 19.15
N VAL A 196 36.96 4.04 19.80
CA VAL A 196 35.70 4.35 19.10
C VAL A 196 35.72 5.80 18.68
N SER A 197 35.59 6.05 17.38
CA SER A 197 35.60 7.39 16.77
C SER A 197 34.25 7.84 16.23
N GLY A 198 33.23 6.98 16.25
CA GLY A 198 31.89 7.32 15.79
C GLY A 198 30.87 6.21 15.95
N ILE A 199 29.60 6.56 15.80
CA ILE A 199 28.46 5.64 15.73
C ILE A 199 27.76 5.86 14.39
N GLN A 200 27.30 4.79 13.77
CA GLN A 200 26.50 4.82 12.56
C GLN A 200 25.21 4.06 12.78
N LEU A 201 24.09 4.66 12.40
CA LEU A 201 22.80 3.99 12.28
C LEU A 201 22.51 3.74 10.81
N GLN A 202 22.04 2.55 10.48
CA GLN A 202 21.57 2.21 9.14
C GLN A 202 20.25 1.45 9.21
N LEU A 203 19.23 1.96 8.53
CA LEU A 203 18.01 1.21 8.27
C LEU A 203 18.19 0.46 6.95
N GLN A 204 18.27 -0.87 7.03
CA GLN A 204 18.45 -1.73 5.89
C GLN A 204 17.11 -2.41 5.54
N GLN A 205 16.71 -2.28 4.28
CA GLN A 205 15.59 -3.02 3.70
C GLN A 205 16.12 -4.33 3.09
N THR A 206 15.36 -5.41 3.26
CA THR A 206 15.58 -6.67 2.56
C THR A 206 14.29 -7.10 1.89
N ILE A 207 14.34 -7.26 0.57
CA ILE A 207 13.25 -7.79 -0.26
C ILE A 207 13.65 -9.19 -0.68
N ARG A 208 12.81 -10.18 -0.39
CA ARG A 208 12.99 -11.57 -0.77
C ARG A 208 11.83 -12.01 -1.64
N THR A 209 12.10 -12.72 -2.72
CA THR A 209 11.09 -13.29 -3.59
C THR A 209 11.07 -14.82 -3.49
N THR A 210 9.99 -15.44 -3.95
CA THR A 210 9.89 -16.90 -4.08
C THR A 210 10.90 -17.54 -5.02
N SER A 211 11.44 -16.77 -5.98
CA SER A 211 12.54 -17.25 -6.85
C SER A 211 13.86 -17.44 -6.09
N GLY A 212 13.92 -17.07 -4.80
CA GLY A 212 15.14 -17.10 -3.99
C GLY A 212 16.00 -15.85 -4.16
N ALA A 213 15.58 -14.92 -5.02
CA ALA A 213 16.29 -13.65 -5.15
C ALA A 213 16.12 -12.79 -3.90
N GLN A 214 17.20 -12.10 -3.53
CA GLN A 214 17.24 -11.25 -2.37
C GLN A 214 17.94 -9.94 -2.73
N ALA A 215 17.21 -8.84 -2.65
CA ALA A 215 17.76 -7.50 -2.75
C ALA A 215 17.92 -6.90 -1.35
N GLN A 216 19.06 -6.25 -1.12
CA GLN A 216 19.31 -5.50 0.11
C GLN A 216 19.71 -4.08 -0.24
N SER A 217 19.08 -3.11 0.39
CA SER A 217 19.34 -1.69 0.20
C SER A 217 19.40 -0.98 1.55
N ILE A 218 20.22 0.07 1.62
CA ILE A 218 20.24 0.97 2.79
C ILE A 218 19.21 2.05 2.49
N LEU A 219 18.12 2.06 3.25
CA LEU A 219 17.02 3.01 3.08
C LEU A 219 17.33 4.35 3.76
N ALA A 220 17.97 4.31 4.94
CA ALA A 220 18.42 5.49 5.65
C ALA A 220 19.74 5.21 6.37
N SER A 221 20.61 6.22 6.48
CA SER A 221 21.84 6.14 7.25
C SER A 221 22.18 7.49 7.85
N ASP A 222 22.71 7.47 9.06
CA ASP A 222 23.25 8.66 9.70
C ASP A 222 24.47 8.30 10.57
N GLN A 223 25.38 9.25 10.77
CA GLN A 223 26.67 9.06 11.42
C GLN A 223 26.95 10.16 12.45
N TRP A 224 27.33 9.73 13.65
CA TRP A 224 27.69 10.60 14.77
C TRP A 224 29.17 10.44 15.07
N PRO A 225 30.02 11.41 14.71
CA PRO A 225 31.42 11.39 15.08
C PRO A 225 31.58 11.61 16.60
N LEU A 226 32.56 10.94 17.20
CA LEU A 226 32.96 11.14 18.59
C LEU A 226 34.30 11.86 18.62
N SER A 227 34.32 13.03 19.26
CA SER A 227 35.51 13.90 19.27
C SER A 227 36.64 13.38 20.16
N GLN A 228 36.35 12.55 21.17
CA GLN A 228 37.33 12.02 22.11
C GLN A 228 37.02 10.55 22.47
N PRO A 229 38.06 9.73 22.77
CA PRO A 229 37.87 8.36 23.23
C PRO A 229 37.22 8.37 24.61
N PRO A 230 35.97 7.94 24.74
CA PRO A 230 35.23 8.13 25.97
C PRO A 230 35.50 7.02 27.00
N SER A 231 35.49 7.39 28.28
CA SER A 231 35.32 6.44 29.39
C SER A 231 33.84 6.10 29.61
N SER A 232 32.95 7.06 29.44
CA SER A 232 31.50 6.81 29.37
C SER A 232 30.82 7.77 28.43
N ILE A 233 29.79 7.28 27.73
CA ILE A 233 28.95 8.10 26.83
C ILE A 233 27.50 7.73 27.05
N ALA A 234 26.65 8.75 27.06
CA ALA A 234 25.22 8.64 26.77
C ALA A 234 24.90 9.53 25.57
N LEU A 235 24.31 8.99 24.51
CA LEU A 235 23.87 9.73 23.33
C LEU A 235 22.40 9.47 23.06
N SER A 236 21.71 10.52 22.64
CA SER A 236 20.39 10.44 22.01
C SER A 236 20.58 10.55 20.50
N LEU A 237 20.49 9.42 19.82
CA LEU A 237 20.60 9.29 18.37
C LEU A 237 19.20 9.20 17.75
N GLN A 238 19.07 9.57 16.49
CA GLN A 238 17.80 9.61 15.78
C GLN A 238 18.01 9.25 14.32
N LEU A 239 17.17 8.39 13.74
CA LEU A 239 17.21 8.07 12.31
C LEU A 239 15.83 8.29 11.70
N LEU A 240 15.73 9.20 10.73
CA LEU A 240 14.50 9.47 9.99
C LEU A 240 14.20 8.34 9.01
N ILE A 241 12.97 7.84 9.01
CA ILE A 241 12.44 6.90 8.02
C ILE A 241 11.92 7.73 6.83
N PRO A 242 12.35 7.44 5.58
CA PRO A 242 11.85 8.14 4.40
C PRO A 242 10.32 8.05 4.26
N ASP A 243 9.73 9.05 3.59
CA ASP A 243 8.29 9.12 3.33
C ASP A 243 7.80 8.03 2.36
N ASP A 244 8.70 7.52 1.52
CA ASP A 244 8.49 6.48 0.52
C ASP A 244 8.82 5.07 0.99
N ALA A 245 9.14 4.91 2.28
CA ALA A 245 9.44 3.61 2.86
C ALA A 245 8.28 2.64 2.65
N THR A 246 8.51 1.56 1.90
CA THR A 246 7.45 0.57 1.65
C THR A 246 7.10 -0.16 2.95
N PRO A 247 5.86 -0.56 3.17
CA PRO A 247 5.52 -1.28 4.39
C PRO A 247 6.17 -2.66 4.43
N SER A 248 6.29 -3.21 5.64
CA SER A 248 6.77 -4.57 5.86
C SER A 248 5.72 -5.57 5.38
N VAL A 249 6.12 -6.53 4.55
CA VAL A 249 5.20 -7.49 3.95
C VAL A 249 5.69 -8.88 4.30
N SER A 250 4.84 -9.65 4.98
CA SER A 250 5.10 -11.07 5.31
C SER A 250 3.93 -11.99 4.94
N TYR A 251 2.82 -11.44 4.44
CA TYR A 251 1.60 -12.17 4.07
C TYR A 251 1.50 -12.47 2.57
N SER A 252 2.39 -11.93 1.73
CA SER A 252 2.42 -12.22 0.30
C SER A 252 3.04 -13.59 0.03
N ASP A 253 2.45 -14.33 -0.90
CA ASP A 253 2.98 -15.62 -1.36
C ASP A 253 4.19 -15.46 -2.30
N ILE A 254 4.51 -14.23 -2.73
CA ILE A 254 5.52 -13.95 -3.78
C ILE A 254 6.69 -13.14 -3.22
N VAL A 255 6.43 -12.19 -2.32
CA VAL A 255 7.44 -11.27 -1.78
C VAL A 255 7.39 -11.17 -0.26
N THR A 256 8.56 -10.99 0.34
CA THR A 256 8.69 -10.57 1.73
C THR A 256 9.54 -9.31 1.79
N VAL A 257 9.04 -8.28 2.48
CA VAL A 257 9.76 -7.02 2.73
C VAL A 257 10.00 -6.91 4.23
N SER A 258 11.26 -6.78 4.62
CA SER A 258 11.68 -6.74 6.03
C SER A 258 12.74 -5.66 6.26
N TYR A 259 12.80 -5.14 7.49
CA TYR A 259 13.75 -4.09 7.85
C TYR A 259 14.59 -4.47 9.05
N ARG A 260 15.83 -3.99 9.05
CA ARG A 260 16.77 -4.13 10.17
C ARG A 260 17.43 -2.79 10.44
N LEU A 261 17.45 -2.37 11.70
CA LEU A 261 18.24 -1.25 12.14
C LEU A 261 19.58 -1.76 12.64
N LEU A 262 20.64 -1.42 11.92
CA LEU A 262 22.01 -1.77 12.25
C LEU A 262 22.65 -0.61 12.99
N VAL A 263 23.10 -0.87 14.21
CA VAL A 263 23.90 0.08 15.00
C VAL A 263 25.34 -0.36 14.92
N ARG A 264 26.18 0.45 14.29
CA ARG A 264 27.60 0.17 14.06
C ARG A 264 28.46 1.19 14.78
N ILE A 265 29.61 0.76 15.29
CA ILE A 265 30.64 1.67 15.79
C ILE A 265 31.78 1.74 14.80
N LYS A 266 32.32 2.95 14.64
CA LYS A 266 33.53 3.21 13.89
C LYS A 266 34.70 3.10 14.87
N GLU A 267 35.57 2.14 14.66
CA GLU A 267 36.77 1.91 15.46
C GLU A 267 38.02 2.37 14.69
N ARG A 268 38.92 3.09 15.35
CA ARG A 268 40.23 3.47 14.82
C ARG A 268 41.19 2.29 14.98
N ARG A 269 41.80 1.85 13.88
CA ARG A 269 42.87 0.85 13.84
C ARG A 269 44.19 1.52 13.43
N LEU A 270 45.31 0.81 13.57
CA LEU A 270 46.65 1.32 13.22
C LEU A 270 46.74 1.86 11.78
N LEU A 271 45.99 1.27 10.84
CA LEU A 271 46.01 1.63 9.41
C LEU A 271 44.67 2.15 8.87
N GLY A 272 43.78 2.68 9.72
CA GLY A 272 42.54 3.29 9.24
C GLY A 272 41.36 3.13 10.20
N TYR A 273 40.16 2.99 9.64
CA TYR A 273 38.93 2.80 10.41
C TYR A 273 38.24 1.50 9.99
N SER A 274 37.61 0.83 10.95
CA SER A 274 36.74 -0.32 10.68
C SER A 274 35.38 -0.09 11.32
N PHE A 275 34.32 -0.52 10.65
CA PHE A 275 32.99 -0.58 11.26
C PHE A 275 32.78 -1.96 11.88
N ARG A 276 32.29 -1.96 13.11
CA ARG A 276 31.84 -3.17 13.80
C ARG A 276 30.34 -3.03 14.10
N GLN A 277 29.55 -3.99 13.65
CA GLN A 277 28.14 -4.09 14.02
C GLN A 277 28.01 -4.51 15.48
N LEU A 278 27.24 -3.74 16.25
CA LEU A 278 26.94 -4.02 17.65
C LEU A 278 25.53 -4.59 17.79
N PHE A 279 24.55 -3.81 17.34
CA PHE A 279 23.14 -4.15 17.47
C PHE A 279 22.49 -4.32 16.10
N ASP A 280 21.47 -5.17 16.11
CA ASP A 280 20.70 -5.54 14.94
C ASP A 280 19.26 -5.76 15.40
N LEU A 281 18.44 -4.75 15.17
CA LEU A 281 17.05 -4.69 15.63
C LEU A 281 16.11 -4.94 14.44
N PRO A 282 15.17 -5.90 14.53
CA PRO A 282 14.14 -6.03 13.51
C PRO A 282 13.19 -4.84 13.60
N ILE A 283 13.08 -4.08 12.52
CA ILE A 283 12.15 -2.95 12.43
C ILE A 283 10.95 -3.40 11.59
N HIS A 284 9.76 -3.03 12.05
CA HIS A 284 8.52 -3.21 11.33
C HIS A 284 8.03 -1.84 10.87
N ILE A 285 7.80 -1.70 9.57
CA ILE A 285 7.23 -0.49 8.97
C ILE A 285 5.77 -0.78 8.63
N GLY A 286 4.85 -0.18 9.37
CA GLY A 286 3.42 -0.26 9.10
C GLY A 286 2.90 0.93 8.30
N THR A 287 1.60 0.97 8.09
CA THR A 287 0.91 2.07 7.38
C THR A 287 -0.14 2.76 8.24
N LEU A 288 -0.61 2.10 9.30
CA LEU A 288 -1.49 2.67 10.29
C LEU A 288 -0.66 3.26 11.43
N GLY A 289 -0.98 4.49 11.82
CA GLY A 289 -0.37 5.14 12.98
C GLY A 289 -0.63 4.38 14.28
N TYR A 290 0.17 4.71 15.31
CA TYR A 290 0.13 4.01 16.59
C TYR A 290 -1.27 4.00 17.22
N GLY A 291 -1.74 2.80 17.58
CA GLY A 291 -3.03 2.61 18.25
C GLY A 291 -4.25 2.59 17.31
N ILE A 292 -4.04 2.84 16.01
CA ILE A 292 -5.08 2.63 15.00
C ILE A 292 -5.14 1.14 14.69
N ARG A 293 -6.35 0.58 14.76
CA ARG A 293 -6.62 -0.83 14.46
C ARG A 293 -7.14 -0.97 13.05
N SER A 294 -6.73 -2.04 12.39
CA SER A 294 -7.33 -2.51 11.16
C SER A 294 -8.76 -3.01 11.42
N PRO A 295 -9.64 -2.97 10.39
CA PRO A 295 -10.98 -3.56 10.47
C PRO A 295 -10.91 -5.05 10.82
N GLN A 296 -11.84 -5.53 11.66
CA GLN A 296 -11.84 -6.91 12.16
C GLN A 296 -12.09 -7.95 11.05
N ASP A 297 -12.74 -7.54 9.98
CA ASP A 297 -13.07 -8.35 8.80
C ASP A 297 -11.99 -8.30 7.71
N LEU A 298 -10.87 -7.60 7.95
CA LEU A 298 -9.75 -7.52 7.01
C LEU A 298 -9.10 -8.88 6.81
N GLN A 299 -9.07 -9.34 5.57
CA GLN A 299 -8.41 -10.59 5.18
C GLN A 299 -7.21 -10.33 4.28
N VAL A 300 -6.20 -11.19 4.31
CA VAL A 300 -5.05 -11.09 3.40
C VAL A 300 -5.32 -11.83 2.10
N TYR A 301 -4.86 -11.29 0.96
CA TYR A 301 -5.19 -11.87 -0.35
C TYR A 301 -4.70 -13.32 -0.56
N SER A 302 -3.65 -13.76 0.15
CA SER A 302 -3.06 -15.10 0.06
C SER A 302 -3.97 -16.22 0.58
N VAL A 303 -4.97 -15.90 1.42
CA VAL A 303 -5.98 -16.88 1.84
C VAL A 303 -6.97 -17.23 0.73
N PHE A 304 -6.97 -16.49 -0.38
CA PHE A 304 -7.84 -16.71 -1.52
C PHE A 304 -7.08 -17.34 -2.69
N ARG A 305 -7.80 -18.10 -3.51
CA ARG A 305 -7.35 -18.48 -4.85
C ARG A 305 -7.66 -17.36 -5.85
N THR A 306 -6.78 -17.10 -6.79
CA THR A 306 -7.06 -16.16 -7.88
C THR A 306 -7.93 -16.83 -8.93
N ALA A 307 -8.69 -16.03 -9.69
CA ALA A 307 -9.46 -16.53 -10.83
C ALA A 307 -8.57 -17.14 -11.94
N PHE A 308 -7.25 -16.95 -11.85
CA PHE A 308 -6.26 -17.38 -12.85
C PHE A 308 -5.48 -18.62 -12.42
N ASP A 309 -5.70 -19.13 -11.20
CA ASP A 309 -5.01 -20.33 -10.67
C ASP A 309 -5.54 -21.65 -11.29
N GLY A 310 -6.58 -21.57 -12.14
CA GLY A 310 -7.47 -22.66 -12.54
C GLY A 310 -6.95 -23.68 -13.55
N GLN A 311 -5.67 -23.71 -13.93
CA GLN A 311 -5.14 -24.75 -14.83
C GLN A 311 -4.19 -25.75 -14.15
N ASN A 312 -3.57 -25.37 -13.03
CA ASN A 312 -2.59 -26.21 -12.32
C ASN A 312 -2.97 -26.50 -10.87
N SER A 313 -4.12 -26.01 -10.41
CA SER A 313 -4.61 -26.26 -9.05
C SER A 313 -5.03 -27.72 -8.92
N THR A 314 -4.35 -28.44 -8.02
CA THR A 314 -4.77 -29.78 -7.62
C THR A 314 -6.19 -29.71 -7.05
N SER A 315 -6.98 -30.77 -7.23
CA SER A 315 -8.38 -30.88 -6.77
C SER A 315 -8.58 -30.70 -5.24
N SER A 316 -7.51 -30.40 -4.50
CA SER A 316 -7.46 -30.26 -3.04
C SER A 316 -7.46 -28.81 -2.54
N ASP A 317 -7.35 -27.79 -3.39
CA ASP A 317 -7.36 -26.39 -2.92
C ASP A 317 -8.81 -25.90 -2.64
N THR A 318 -9.14 -25.81 -1.34
CA THR A 318 -10.47 -25.41 -0.85
C THR A 318 -10.60 -23.90 -0.60
N ARG A 319 -9.59 -23.09 -0.94
CA ARG A 319 -9.63 -21.63 -0.70
C ARG A 319 -10.75 -20.95 -1.50
N PRO A 320 -11.41 -19.92 -0.94
CA PRO A 320 -12.40 -19.14 -1.66
C PRO A 320 -11.78 -18.33 -2.80
N LEU A 321 -12.58 -17.97 -3.82
CA LEU A 321 -12.15 -17.07 -4.89
C LEU A 321 -11.91 -15.68 -4.32
N LEU A 322 -10.81 -15.05 -4.74
CA LEU A 322 -10.44 -13.68 -4.39
C LEU A 322 -11.49 -12.69 -4.92
N PRO A 323 -12.23 -12.00 -4.03
CA PRO A 323 -13.15 -10.94 -4.43
C PRO A 323 -12.43 -9.83 -5.20
N PRO A 324 -12.87 -9.48 -6.42
CA PRO A 324 -12.31 -8.36 -7.16
C PRO A 324 -12.93 -7.03 -6.67
N PRO A 325 -12.24 -5.90 -6.90
CA PRO A 325 -12.87 -4.59 -6.81
C PRO A 325 -14.10 -4.50 -7.71
N PHE A 326 -15.16 -3.86 -7.23
CA PHE A 326 -16.42 -3.77 -7.96
C PHE A 326 -16.75 -2.34 -8.36
N PHE A 327 -17.40 -2.19 -9.50
CA PHE A 327 -17.87 -0.92 -10.01
C PHE A 327 -19.25 -0.60 -9.46
N ILE A 328 -19.38 0.52 -8.76
CA ILE A 328 -20.66 0.97 -8.22
C ILE A 328 -21.47 1.54 -9.40
N ARG A 329 -22.69 1.05 -9.58
CA ARG A 329 -23.59 1.59 -10.61
C ARG A 329 -24.35 2.78 -10.05
N GLU A 330 -24.37 3.89 -10.78
CA GLU A 330 -25.05 5.13 -10.40
C GLU A 330 -26.56 4.93 -10.11
N GLN A 331 -27.19 3.88 -10.65
CA GLN A 331 -28.59 3.55 -10.32
C GLN A 331 -28.79 3.00 -8.90
N GLN A 332 -27.74 2.55 -8.19
CA GLN A 332 -27.85 2.08 -6.81
C GLN A 332 -27.77 3.22 -5.78
N SER A 333 -27.22 4.39 -6.13
CA SER A 333 -27.18 5.53 -5.21
C SER A 333 -28.54 6.24 -5.02
N HIS A 334 -29.53 5.97 -5.90
CA HIS A 334 -30.88 6.50 -5.75
C HIS A 334 -31.76 5.75 -4.73
N GLY A 335 -31.32 4.60 -4.21
CA GLY A 335 -32.05 3.83 -3.19
C GLY A 335 -31.76 4.21 -1.74
N ASP A 336 -30.61 4.80 -1.46
CA ASP A 336 -30.11 5.09 -0.10
C ASP A 336 -30.08 6.59 0.23
N PHE A 337 -30.96 7.37 -0.41
CA PHE A 337 -31.26 8.69 0.15
C PHE A 337 -31.96 8.45 1.49
N LEU A 338 -31.35 8.96 2.58
CA LEU A 338 -32.10 9.17 3.81
C LEU A 338 -33.42 9.87 3.42
N PRO A 339 -34.58 9.40 3.90
CA PRO A 339 -35.83 10.06 3.61
C PRO A 339 -35.66 11.56 3.91
N PRO A 340 -36.16 12.44 3.02
CA PRO A 340 -36.00 13.88 3.20
C PRO A 340 -36.44 14.23 4.61
N TYR A 341 -35.60 15.01 5.32
CA TYR A 341 -35.83 15.36 6.71
C TYR A 341 -37.23 15.99 6.84
N ASP A 342 -38.14 15.24 7.46
CA ASP A 342 -39.48 15.72 7.75
C ASP A 342 -39.44 16.45 9.09
N SER A 343 -39.44 17.78 9.04
CA SER A 343 -39.43 18.64 10.23
C SER A 343 -40.69 18.51 11.08
N THR A 344 -41.75 17.87 10.58
CA THR A 344 -42.97 17.59 11.35
C THR A 344 -42.89 16.28 12.13
N ARG A 345 -41.92 15.42 11.82
CA ARG A 345 -41.71 14.13 12.48
C ARG A 345 -40.46 14.20 13.35
N LEU A 346 -40.62 14.67 14.59
CA LEU A 346 -39.56 14.62 15.59
C LEU A 346 -39.08 13.16 15.75
N PRO A 347 -37.76 12.90 15.88
CA PRO A 347 -37.25 11.57 16.17
C PRO A 347 -37.92 11.04 17.45
N SER A 348 -38.66 9.94 17.35
CA SER A 348 -39.26 9.28 18.51
C SER A 348 -38.15 8.60 19.30
N TYR A 349 -37.58 9.29 20.28
CA TYR A 349 -36.77 8.67 21.33
C TYR A 349 -37.71 7.94 22.30
N GLU A 350 -38.40 6.91 21.84
CA GLU A 350 -39.00 5.97 22.78
C GLU A 350 -37.84 5.33 23.54
N LYS A 351 -37.74 5.72 24.82
CA LYS A 351 -36.82 5.11 25.77
C LYS A 351 -37.07 3.61 25.73
N SER A 352 -36.12 2.85 25.17
CA SER A 352 -36.01 1.41 25.41
C SER A 352 -35.97 1.23 26.92
N SER A 353 -37.10 0.85 27.49
CA SER A 353 -37.26 0.67 28.92
C SER A 353 -36.36 -0.49 29.32
N CYS A 354 -35.47 -0.25 30.29
CA CYS A 354 -34.81 -1.31 31.03
C CYS A 354 -35.87 -2.32 31.49
N HIS A 355 -35.79 -3.55 30.98
CA HIS A 355 -36.46 -4.66 31.64
C HIS A 355 -35.79 -4.87 33.01
N PRO A 356 -36.54 -4.79 34.12
CA PRO A 356 -36.00 -5.22 35.40
C PRO A 356 -35.93 -6.75 35.40
N LEU A 357 -34.74 -7.28 35.69
CA LEU A 357 -34.53 -8.69 36.00
C LEU A 357 -35.41 -9.08 37.20
N GLN A 358 -36.34 -10.01 36.98
CA GLN A 358 -37.08 -10.65 38.08
C GLN A 358 -36.15 -11.60 38.83
N PRO A 359 -36.11 -11.57 40.17
CA PRO A 359 -35.37 -12.53 40.97
C PRO A 359 -36.15 -13.85 41.01
N THR A 360 -35.50 -14.94 40.61
CA THR A 360 -36.00 -16.30 40.76
C THR A 360 -35.85 -16.71 42.23
N LEU A 361 -36.98 -16.92 42.91
CA LEU A 361 -37.04 -17.53 44.23
C LEU A 361 -36.79 -19.04 44.07
N VAL A 362 -35.76 -19.53 44.75
CA VAL A 362 -35.49 -20.96 44.96
C VAL A 362 -36.29 -21.39 46.19
N SER A 363 -37.15 -22.40 46.01
CA SER A 363 -37.75 -23.20 47.08
C SER A 363 -37.21 -24.61 47.03
#